data_AF-A0A7K5H4F3-F1
#
_entry.id   AF-A0A7K5H4F3-F1
#
_cell.length_a   1.000
_cell.length_b   1.000
_cell.length_c   1.000
_cell.angle_alpha   90.00
_cell.angle_beta   90.00
_cell.angle_gamma   90.00
#
_symmetry.space_group_name_H-M   'P 1'
#
loop_
_entity.id
_entity.type
_entity.pdbx_description
1 polymer ?
#
loop_
_entity_poly.entity_id
_entity_poly.type
_entity_poly.pdbx_seq_one_letter_code
_entity_poly.pdbx_strand_id
1 'polypeptide(L)'
;SQLTATKAGRHLVREKGTYLVLRELHRWEREPDVLAACEKLIQVLIGDEPGPGMENLLEVNIPEEVEQQLQRLDREEEEERWQREQEAQGLTPSPEELSR
;
A
#
# COMPACT_ATOMS: atom_id res chain seq x y z
N SER A 1 3.22 6.85 5.92
CA SER A 1 3.83 8.20 5.98
C SER A 1 4.45 8.40 7.36
N GLN A 2 5.42 9.30 7.53
CA GLN A 2 6.06 9.51 8.86
C GLN A 2 5.05 9.97 9.92
N LEU A 3 4.03 10.75 9.53
CA LEU A 3 2.99 11.21 10.44
C LEU A 3 2.16 10.05 11.01
N THR A 4 1.83 9.02 10.23
CA THR A 4 1.01 7.89 10.70
C THR A 4 1.83 6.73 11.28
N ALA A 5 3.15 6.91 11.43
CA ALA A 5 4.01 5.91 12.06
C ALA A 5 3.67 5.72 13.54
N THR A 6 3.32 6.81 14.23
CA THR A 6 2.97 6.78 15.65
C THR A 6 1.47 6.68 15.86
N LYS A 7 1.07 6.05 16.97
CA LYS A 7 -0.31 6.02 17.44
C LYS A 7 -0.94 7.41 17.50
N ALA A 8 -0.27 8.37 18.14
CA ALA A 8 -0.75 9.74 18.27
C ALA A 8 -1.01 10.40 16.90
N GLY A 9 -0.11 10.18 15.94
CA GLY A 9 -0.29 10.69 14.58
C GLY A 9 -1.44 10.02 13.82
N ARG A 10 -1.62 8.69 13.95
CA ARG A 10 -2.80 8.01 13.39
C ARG A 10 -4.11 8.54 13.97
N HIS A 11 -4.17 8.72 15.29
CA HIS A 11 -5.35 9.30 15.95
C HIS A 11 -5.66 10.70 15.43
N LEU A 12 -4.66 11.58 15.36
CA LEU A 12 -4.83 12.93 14.84
C LEU A 12 -5.39 12.92 13.41
N VAL A 13 -4.83 12.10 12.53
CA VAL A 13 -5.26 12.01 11.12
C VAL A 13 -6.69 11.44 11.01
N ARG A 14 -7.04 10.43 11.82
CA ARG A 14 -8.41 9.88 11.87
C ARG A 14 -9.43 10.92 12.36
N GLU A 15 -9.12 11.65 13.42
CA GLU A 15 -9.99 12.68 14.02
C GLU A 15 -10.28 13.83 13.05
N LYS A 16 -9.36 14.15 12.13
CA LYS A 16 -9.56 15.18 11.11
C LYS A 16 -10.42 14.72 9.93
N GLY A 17 -10.93 13.49 9.94
CA GLY A 17 -11.75 12.95 8.86
C GLY A 17 -10.94 12.70 7.58
N THR A 18 -9.61 12.60 7.66
CA THR A 18 -8.72 12.47 6.50
C THR A 18 -9.03 11.23 5.67
N TYR A 19 -9.50 10.14 6.29
CA TYR A 19 -9.94 8.94 5.58
C TYR A 19 -11.01 9.24 4.52
N LEU A 20 -11.99 10.09 4.81
CA LEU A 20 -13.06 10.42 3.87
C LEU A 20 -12.51 11.15 2.64
N VAL A 21 -11.59 12.08 2.87
CA VAL A 21 -10.92 12.84 1.80
C VAL A 21 -10.05 11.92 0.95
N LEU A 22 -9.26 11.05 1.57
CA LEU A 22 -8.38 10.11 0.87
C LEU A 22 -9.15 9.07 0.05
N ARG A 23 -10.25 8.54 0.60
CA ARG A 23 -11.11 7.59 -0.12
C ARG A 23 -11.74 8.24 -1.36
N GLU A 24 -12.14 9.51 -1.24
CA GLU A 24 -12.67 10.24 -2.37
C GLU A 24 -11.58 10.51 -3.41
N LEU A 25 -10.40 10.97 -3.00
CA LEU A 25 -9.25 11.16 -3.88
C LEU A 25 -8.88 9.88 -4.64
N HIS A 26 -8.75 8.75 -3.92
CA HIS A 26 -8.42 7.44 -4.48
C HIS A 26 -9.39 7.01 -5.59
N ARG A 27 -10.68 7.37 -5.49
CA ARG A 27 -11.69 7.03 -6.51
C ARG A 27 -11.45 7.71 -7.86
N TRP A 28 -10.88 8.91 -7.86
CA TRP A 28 -10.73 9.73 -9.07
C TRP A 28 -9.29 9.84 -9.56
N GLU A 29 -8.33 9.49 -8.71
CA GLU A 29 -6.91 9.54 -9.03
C GLU A 29 -6.55 8.55 -10.16
N ARG A 30 -5.66 8.97 -11.04
CA ARG A 30 -5.18 8.19 -12.19
C ARG A 30 -3.69 7.99 -12.19
N GLU A 31 -2.96 8.82 -11.45
CA GLU A 31 -1.54 8.68 -11.28
C GLU A 31 -1.26 7.44 -10.38
N PRO A 32 -0.50 6.43 -10.85
CA PRO A 32 -0.28 5.17 -10.13
C PRO A 32 0.42 5.31 -8.76
N ASP A 33 1.45 6.15 -8.66
CA ASP A 33 2.18 6.42 -7.42
C ASP A 33 1.30 7.12 -6.38
N VAL A 34 0.44 8.05 -6.81
CA VAL A 34 -0.52 8.73 -5.93
C VAL A 34 -1.59 7.76 -5.45
N LEU A 35 -2.10 6.89 -6.33
CA LEU A 35 -3.02 5.82 -5.96
C LEU A 35 -2.40 4.89 -4.90
N ALA A 36 -1.18 4.40 -5.15
CA ALA A 36 -0.48 3.53 -4.22
C ALA A 36 -0.21 4.22 -2.87
N ALA A 37 0.13 5.51 -2.87
CA ALA A 37 0.29 6.28 -1.64
C ALA A 37 -1.04 6.44 -0.87
N CYS A 38 -2.15 6.68 -1.59
CA CYS A 38 -3.48 6.76 -1.01
C CYS A 38 -3.90 5.43 -0.39
N GLU A 39 -3.69 4.31 -1.09
CA GLU A 39 -4.01 2.96 -0.60
C GLU A 39 -3.24 2.63 0.67
N LYS A 40 -1.92 2.84 0.68
CA LYS A 40 -1.07 2.61 1.84
C LYS A 40 -1.54 3.42 3.05
N LEU A 41 -1.91 4.68 2.84
CA LEU A 41 -2.40 5.53 3.93
C LEU A 41 -3.80 5.10 4.40
N ILE A 42 -4.70 4.76 3.48
CA ILE A 42 -6.03 4.24 3.80
C ILE A 42 -5.91 2.96 4.64
N GLN A 43 -5.08 2.00 4.23
CA GLN A 43 -4.82 0.75 4.97
C GLN A 43 -4.41 1.03 6.42
N VAL A 44 -3.47 1.96 6.64
CA VAL A 44 -3.04 2.36 7.99
C VAL A 44 -4.18 3.00 8.80
N LEU A 45 -5.04 3.80 8.17
CA LEU A 45 -6.12 4.50 8.87
C LEU A 45 -7.28 3.59 9.24
N ILE A 46 -7.59 2.58 8.43
CA ILE A 46 -8.67 1.62 8.70
C ILE A 46 -8.22 0.42 9.54
N GLY A 47 -6.92 0.15 9.59
CA GLY A 47 -6.36 -0.94 10.39
C GLY A 47 -6.52 -0.72 11.89
N ASP A 48 -6.63 -1.84 12.61
CA ASP A 48 -6.69 -1.84 14.07
C ASP A 48 -5.40 -1.27 14.68
N GLU A 49 -5.56 -0.66 15.84
CA GLU A 49 -4.43 -0.08 16.56
C GLU A 49 -3.58 -1.19 17.20
N PRO A 50 -2.24 -1.19 17.02
CA PRO A 50 -1.37 -2.19 17.63
C PRO A 50 -1.44 -2.21 19.16
N GLY A 51 -1.02 -3.34 19.75
CA GLY A 51 -0.94 -3.51 21.19
C GLY A 51 0.10 -2.60 21.87
N PRO A 52 0.10 -2.55 23.22
CA PRO A 52 1.07 -1.77 23.98
C PRO A 52 2.53 -2.13 23.63
N GLY A 53 3.39 -1.12 23.48
CA GLY A 53 4.79 -1.30 23.07
C GLY A 53 5.01 -1.40 21.55
N MET A 54 3.95 -1.30 20.75
CA MET A 54 4.00 -1.30 19.28
C MET A 54 3.43 0.00 18.68
N GLU A 55 3.44 1.09 19.43
CA GLU A 55 2.78 2.34 19.04
C GLU A 55 3.48 3.04 17.88
N ASN A 56 4.80 2.90 17.78
CA ASN A 56 5.60 3.46 16.69
C ASN A 56 6.04 2.35 15.72
N LEU A 57 5.38 2.30 14.57
CA LEU A 57 5.60 1.27 13.54
C LEU A 57 7.02 1.28 12.94
N LEU A 58 7.81 2.32 13.18
CA LEU A 58 9.21 2.40 12.73
C LEU A 58 10.21 1.83 13.74
N GLU A 59 9.78 1.59 14.98
CA GLU A 59 10.64 1.14 16.09
C GLU A 59 10.31 -0.28 16.55
N VAL A 60 9.30 -0.92 15.94
CA VAL A 60 8.89 -2.28 16.28
C VAL A 60 9.93 -3.30 15.82
N ASN A 61 10.21 -4.29 16.66
CA ASN A 61 11.03 -5.42 16.25
C ASN A 61 10.16 -6.39 15.43
N ILE A 62 10.52 -6.61 14.17
CA ILE A 62 9.77 -7.47 13.24
C ILE A 62 10.39 -8.87 13.29
N PRO A 63 9.63 -9.93 13.62
CA PRO A 63 10.12 -11.30 13.52
C PRO A 63 10.50 -11.64 12.08
N GLU A 64 11.56 -12.43 11.88
CA GLU A 64 12.11 -12.76 10.56
C GLU A 64 11.05 -13.34 9.60
N GLU A 65 10.17 -14.23 10.07
CA GLU A 65 9.09 -14.80 9.26
C GLU A 65 8.14 -13.73 8.71
N VAL A 66 7.81 -12.73 9.55
CA VAL A 66 6.93 -11.62 9.17
C VAL A 66 7.64 -10.71 8.17
N GLU A 67 8.92 -10.43 8.38
CA GLU A 67 9.73 -9.64 7.44
C GLU A 67 9.80 -10.31 6.06
N GLN A 68 10.05 -11.62 6.01
CA GLN A 68 10.08 -12.38 4.76
C GLN A 68 8.72 -12.39 4.05
N GLN A 69 7.62 -12.46 4.81
CA GLN A 69 6.28 -12.36 4.26
C GLN A 69 6.01 -10.97 3.68
N LEU A 70 6.39 -9.90 4.37
CA LEU A 70 6.23 -8.53 3.87
C LEU A 70 7.02 -8.32 2.57
N GLN A 71 8.29 -8.73 2.54
CA GLN A 71 9.13 -8.63 1.33
C GLN A 71 8.57 -9.44 0.14
N ARG A 72 7.89 -10.56 0.39
CA ARG A 72 7.23 -11.32 -0.66
C ARG A 72 6.03 -10.56 -1.23
N LEU A 73 5.17 -10.02 -0.36
CA LEU A 73 4.01 -9.22 -0.77
C LEU A 73 4.44 -7.97 -1.56
N ASP A 74 5.51 -7.30 -1.13
CA ASP A 74 6.04 -6.13 -1.85
C ASP A 74 6.50 -6.50 -3.26
N ARG A 75 7.22 -7.63 -3.42
CA ARG A 75 7.64 -8.13 -4.74
C ARG A 75 6.46 -8.51 -5.64
N GLU A 76 5.48 -9.22 -5.09
CA GLU A 76 4.26 -9.59 -5.83
C GLU A 76 3.53 -8.33 -6.33
N GLU A 77 3.43 -7.29 -5.50
CA GLU A 77 2.80 -6.02 -5.88
C GLU A 77 3.60 -5.26 -6.96
N GLU A 78 4.93 -5.29 -6.90
CA GLU A 78 5.82 -4.73 -7.93
C GLU A 78 5.72 -5.48 -9.26
N GLU A 79 5.68 -6.81 -9.22
CA GLU A 79 5.50 -7.66 -10.40
C GLU A 79 4.14 -7.40 -11.06
N GLU A 80 3.05 -7.33 -10.28
CA GLU A 80 1.73 -6.99 -10.81
C GLU A 80 1.70 -5.61 -11.48
N ARG A 81 2.36 -4.61 -10.88
CA ARG A 81 2.50 -3.27 -11.47
C ARG A 81 3.23 -3.33 -12.80
N TRP A 82 4.37 -4.01 -12.83
CA TRP A 82 5.17 -4.20 -14.06
C TRP A 82 4.36 -4.89 -15.16
N GLN A 83 3.60 -5.94 -14.84
CA GLN A 83 2.75 -6.62 -15.81
C GLN A 83 1.67 -5.69 -16.36
N ARG A 84 0.96 -4.93 -15.51
CA ARG A 84 -0.06 -3.96 -15.95
C ARG A 84 0.54 -2.88 -16.85
N GLU A 85 1.75 -2.42 -16.57
CA GLU A 85 2.46 -1.45 -17.42
C GLU A 85 2.83 -2.04 -18.78
N GLN A 86 3.35 -3.27 -18.81
CA GLN A 86 3.70 -3.98 -20.04
C GLN A 86 2.45 -4.27 -20.90
N GLU A 87 1.34 -4.68 -20.29
CA GLU A 87 0.04 -4.85 -20.94
C GLU A 87 -0.49 -3.54 -21.50
N ALA A 88 -0.44 -2.44 -20.72
CA ALA A 88 -0.87 -1.11 -21.17
C ALA A 88 -0.02 -0.58 -22.34
N GLN A 89 1.26 -0.96 -22.40
CA GLN A 89 2.18 -0.63 -23.49
C GLN A 89 2.09 -1.62 -24.67
N GLY A 90 1.33 -2.72 -24.55
CA GLY A 90 1.15 -3.73 -25.58
C GLY A 90 2.39 -4.61 -25.83
N LEU A 91 3.28 -4.75 -24.85
CA LEU A 91 4.52 -5.55 -24.96
C LEU A 91 4.36 -7.01 -24.50
N THR A 92 3.22 -7.39 -23.92
CA THR A 92 2.92 -8.78 -23.54
C THR A 92 2.27 -9.51 -24.73
N PRO A 93 2.88 -10.56 -25.31
CA PRO A 93 2.24 -11.33 -26.37
C PRO A 93 0.98 -12.01 -25.83
N SER A 94 -0.08 -11.99 -26.63
CA SER A 94 -1.32 -12.73 -26.33
C SER A 94 -1.00 -14.22 -26.19
N PRO A 95 -1.67 -14.98 -25.30
CA PRO A 95 -1.50 -16.44 -25.22
C PRO A 95 -1.69 -17.16 -26.58
N GLU A 96 -2.43 -16.54 -27.51
CA GLU A 96 -2.60 -17.04 -28.88
C GLU A 96 -1.35 -16.90 -29.78
N GLU A 97 -0.43 -15.99 -29.45
CA GLU A 97 0.79 -15.74 -30.23
C GLU A 97 1.93 -16.70 -29.88
N LEU A 98 1.92 -17.28 -28.67
CA LEU A 98 2.90 -18.29 -28.24
C LEU A 98 2.62 -19.70 -28.78
N SER A 99 1.46 -19.88 -29.44
CA SER A 99 1.00 -21.17 -29.97
C SER A 99 1.11 -21.29 -31.50
N ARG A 100 1.82 -20.38 -32.17
CA ARG A 100 2.12 -20.42 -33.62
C ARG A 100 3.60 -20.67 -33.89
#